data_AF-A0A9R0VN58-F1
#
_entry.id   AF-A0A9R0VN58-F1
#
_cell.length_a   1.000
_cell.length_b   1.000
_cell.length_c   1.000
_cell.angle_alpha   90.00
_cell.angle_beta   90.00
_cell.angle_gamma   90.00
#
_symmetry.space_group_name_H-M   'P 1'
#
loop_
_entity.id
_entity.type
_entity.pdbx_description
1 polymer ?
#
loop_
_entity_poly.entity_id
_entity_poly.type
_entity_poly.pdbx_seq_one_letter_code
_entity_poly.pdbx_strand_id
1 'polypeptide(L)'
;MVQKEKNGSHCSGGILADDQGLGKTISTISLILTERSPVPRSTAIKPELCEAVSLDDDEDDPTDLCLKRRSQTCSSEVTTSITVKTENHIVEIKARPAAGTLVVCPTSVLRQWAEELRNKVTSKANLSFLIYHGSNRTKDPNELTKYDVVLTTYSIVSMEVPKQSSPDSDDEEKGKADRYGAPVSGSKKRKASSSKKTKKATTEKSNLPEKPLARVAWFRVILDEAQSIKNYRTNVAGSCWNLRAKRRWCLSGTPIQNAVEDLFSYFKFLRYEPYCEYKHFCTMIKMPISRNPINGYKKLQVVLKTVMLRRTKATMLDGKPIISLPPKTISLKAVNFTSEERAFYNTLEAESRAQFKGLCSCWYC
;
A
#
# COMPACT_ATOMS: atom_id res chain seq x y z
N MET A 1 17.26 -7.44 8.30
CA MET A 1 16.59 -7.02 7.05
C MET A 1 17.40 -7.36 5.82
N VAL A 2 18.68 -6.98 5.73
CA VAL A 2 19.58 -7.25 4.57
C VAL A 2 19.54 -8.72 4.11
N GLN A 3 19.69 -9.68 5.03
CA GLN A 3 19.64 -11.11 4.70
C GLN A 3 18.33 -11.52 4.02
N LYS A 4 17.17 -11.09 4.54
CA LYS A 4 15.86 -11.39 3.92
C LYS A 4 15.70 -10.71 2.55
N GLU A 5 16.33 -9.56 2.35
CA GLU A 5 16.27 -8.86 1.07
C GLU A 5 17.09 -9.56 -0.02
N LYS A 6 18.27 -10.09 0.32
CA LYS A 6 19.21 -10.72 -0.62
C LYS A 6 18.98 -12.22 -0.79
N ASN A 7 18.74 -12.93 0.30
CA ASN A 7 18.79 -14.40 0.37
C ASN A 7 17.41 -15.01 0.64
N GLY A 8 16.33 -14.23 0.46
CA GLY A 8 14.98 -14.75 0.63
C GLY A 8 14.68 -15.83 -0.41
N SER A 9 14.31 -17.03 0.04
CA SER A 9 14.04 -18.17 -0.84
C SER A 9 12.80 -18.00 -1.71
N HIS A 10 11.81 -17.22 -1.25
CA HIS A 10 10.52 -17.04 -1.94
C HIS A 10 10.25 -15.61 -2.39
N CYS A 11 10.90 -14.61 -1.78
CA CYS A 11 10.79 -13.21 -2.19
C CYS A 11 12.01 -12.40 -1.76
N SER A 12 12.35 -11.35 -2.51
CA SER A 12 13.37 -10.38 -2.11
C SER A 12 12.75 -9.29 -1.22
N GLY A 13 12.84 -9.48 0.10
CA GLY A 13 12.29 -8.57 1.10
C GLY A 13 11.43 -9.30 2.14
N GLY A 14 10.36 -8.66 2.62
CA GLY A 14 9.48 -9.28 3.61
C GLY A 14 8.63 -8.30 4.41
N ILE A 15 8.20 -8.74 5.60
CA ILE A 15 7.36 -7.95 6.51
C ILE A 15 8.19 -7.57 7.74
N LEU A 16 8.29 -6.28 8.06
CA LEU A 16 8.79 -5.80 9.34
C LEU A 16 7.61 -5.38 10.22
N ALA A 17 7.24 -6.28 11.12
CA ALA A 17 6.04 -6.22 11.95
C ALA A 17 6.33 -5.78 13.40
N ASP A 18 7.25 -4.83 13.60
CA ASP A 18 7.65 -4.39 14.94
C ASP A 18 6.65 -3.44 15.58
N ASP A 19 6.52 -3.53 16.91
CA ASP A 19 5.74 -2.59 17.70
C ASP A 19 6.11 -1.13 17.39
N GLN A 20 5.13 -0.24 17.50
CA GLN A 20 5.36 1.20 17.33
C GLN A 20 6.40 1.71 18.34
N GLY A 21 7.37 2.48 17.85
CA GLY A 21 8.47 3.02 18.66
C GLY A 21 9.77 2.20 18.60
N LEU A 22 9.80 1.03 17.95
CA LEU A 22 11.04 0.22 17.81
C LEU A 22 11.93 0.61 16.61
N GLY A 23 11.73 1.80 16.02
CA GLY A 23 12.62 2.34 14.99
C GLY A 23 12.55 1.66 13.63
N LYS A 24 11.34 1.28 13.16
CA LYS A 24 11.13 0.71 11.80
C LYS A 24 11.69 1.61 10.70
N THR A 25 11.43 2.92 10.79
CA THR A 25 11.92 3.93 9.84
C THR A 25 13.44 3.97 9.79
N ILE A 26 14.10 4.07 10.95
CA ILE A 26 15.57 4.07 11.05
C ILE A 26 16.18 2.78 10.52
N SER A 27 15.60 1.62 10.87
CA SER A 27 16.04 0.32 10.36
C SER A 27 15.94 0.25 8.83
N THR A 28 14.93 0.90 8.27
CA THR A 28 14.70 0.96 6.82
C THR A 28 15.67 1.92 6.13
N ILE A 29 15.93 3.09 6.70
CA ILE A 29 16.95 4.03 6.20
C ILE A 29 18.33 3.36 6.19
N SER A 30 18.67 2.65 7.27
CA SER A 30 19.90 1.85 7.35
C SER A 30 19.97 0.82 6.23
N LEU A 31 18.88 0.08 5.97
CA LEU A 31 18.81 -0.86 4.84
C LEU A 31 19.05 -0.17 3.49
N ILE A 32 18.44 1.00 3.25
CA ILE A 32 18.62 1.77 2.01
C ILE A 32 20.09 2.16 1.83
N LEU A 33 20.75 2.61 2.91
CA LEU A 33 22.14 3.02 2.87
C LEU A 33 23.10 1.84 2.65
N THR A 34 22.84 0.69 3.28
CA THR A 34 23.65 -0.53 3.11
C THR A 34 23.48 -1.15 1.72
N GLU A 35 22.28 -1.06 1.16
CA GLU A 35 21.89 -1.73 -0.08
C GLU A 35 21.29 -0.73 -1.07
N ARG A 36 22.14 0.06 -1.73
CA ARG A 36 21.72 1.02 -2.75
C ARG A 36 21.43 0.33 -4.09
N SER A 37 20.66 1.02 -4.93
CA SER A 37 20.44 0.57 -6.31
C SER A 37 21.77 0.57 -7.08
N PRO A 38 22.07 -0.48 -7.87
CA PRO A 38 23.30 -0.56 -8.65
C PRO A 38 23.28 0.29 -9.94
N VAL A 39 22.20 1.04 -10.19
CA VAL A 39 22.02 1.80 -11.44
C VAL A 39 22.89 3.09 -11.42
N PRO A 40 23.66 3.38 -12.49
CA PRO A 40 24.48 4.60 -12.57
C PRO A 40 23.64 5.87 -12.55
N ARG A 41 24.12 6.90 -11.83
CA ARG A 41 23.49 8.23 -11.78
C ARG A 41 23.47 8.87 -13.17
N SER A 42 22.28 9.12 -13.70
CA SER A 42 22.10 10.15 -14.73
C SER A 42 22.28 11.51 -14.05
N THR A 43 23.43 12.16 -14.31
CA THR A 43 23.85 13.50 -13.86
C THR A 43 23.62 13.85 -12.38
N ALA A 44 24.73 14.02 -11.63
CA ALA A 44 24.72 14.38 -10.23
C ALA A 44 24.01 15.73 -9.97
N ILE A 45 22.81 15.67 -9.40
CA ILE A 45 22.16 16.84 -8.78
C ILE A 45 22.96 17.19 -7.51
N LYS A 46 23.41 18.45 -7.40
CA LYS A 46 24.00 18.97 -6.16
C LYS A 46 22.94 18.96 -5.04
N PRO A 47 23.27 18.73 -3.76
CA PRO A 47 22.29 18.63 -2.67
C PRO A 47 21.49 19.91 -2.35
N GLU A 48 21.61 20.98 -3.15
CA GLU A 48 20.96 22.27 -2.94
C GLU A 48 19.86 22.50 -3.97
N LEU A 49 18.70 21.88 -3.74
CA LEU A 49 17.35 22.46 -3.84
C LEU A 49 16.34 21.37 -3.43
N CYS A 50 16.10 21.24 -2.12
CA CYS A 50 14.94 20.53 -1.59
C CYS A 50 13.81 21.54 -1.41
N GLU A 51 13.34 22.16 -2.50
CA GLU A 51 12.16 23.01 -2.40
C GLU A 51 10.94 22.11 -2.23
N ALA A 52 10.38 22.16 -1.03
CA ALA A 52 8.99 21.86 -0.80
C ALA A 52 8.18 22.72 -1.78
N VAL A 53 7.64 22.11 -2.83
CA VAL A 53 6.44 22.67 -3.45
C VAL A 53 5.36 22.59 -2.40
N SER A 54 5.05 23.76 -1.81
CA SER A 54 3.94 24.08 -0.92
C SER A 54 3.05 22.88 -0.57
N LEU A 55 3.19 22.38 0.65
CA LEU A 55 2.23 21.45 1.24
C LEU A 55 1.10 22.21 1.96
N ASP A 56 0.81 23.41 1.48
CA ASP A 56 -0.27 24.27 1.94
C ASP A 56 -1.26 24.39 0.76
N ASP A 57 -2.32 23.58 0.81
CA ASP A 57 -3.56 23.82 0.09
C ASP A 57 -4.65 23.65 1.15
N ASP A 58 -5.22 24.78 1.58
CA ASP A 58 -6.64 25.00 1.91
C ASP A 58 -6.75 26.34 2.67
N GLU A 59 -6.66 27.48 1.96
CA GLU A 59 -7.39 28.74 2.26
C GLU A 59 -7.30 29.62 0.99
N ASP A 60 -8.46 30.04 0.48
CA ASP A 60 -8.64 30.89 -0.71
C ASP A 60 -8.04 32.30 -0.54
N ASP A 61 -7.15 32.74 -1.44
CA ASP A 61 -7.04 34.17 -1.82
C ASP A 61 -6.33 34.34 -3.19
N PRO A 62 -6.91 35.08 -4.17
CA PRO A 62 -6.28 35.31 -5.46
C PRO A 62 -5.62 36.69 -5.49
N THR A 63 -4.36 36.82 -5.10
CA THR A 63 -3.57 38.01 -5.45
C THR A 63 -2.11 37.71 -5.80
N ASP A 64 -1.79 38.11 -7.04
CA ASP A 64 -0.57 38.78 -7.50
C ASP A 64 0.37 38.05 -8.47
N LEU A 65 0.72 38.82 -9.49
CA LEU A 65 1.33 38.44 -10.76
C LEU A 65 2.84 38.73 -10.75
N CYS A 66 3.52 38.03 -11.68
CA CYS A 66 4.53 38.57 -12.61
C CYS A 66 6.05 38.50 -12.28
N LEU A 67 6.74 37.83 -13.23
CA LEU A 67 8.10 38.06 -13.79
C LEU A 67 9.30 37.49 -13.00
N LYS A 68 10.14 36.63 -13.59
CA LYS A 68 10.93 36.88 -14.82
C LYS A 68 11.20 35.63 -15.68
N ARG A 69 11.13 35.85 -17.00
CA ARG A 69 11.64 35.02 -18.12
C ARG A 69 13.15 35.24 -18.35
N ARG A 70 13.85 34.18 -18.78
CA ARG A 70 14.69 34.03 -20.02
C ARG A 70 15.65 32.85 -19.84
N SER A 71 15.43 31.69 -20.48
CA SER A 71 15.80 31.28 -21.85
C SER A 71 17.29 31.00 -22.06
N GLN A 72 17.67 29.72 -22.22
CA GLN A 72 18.63 29.32 -23.26
C GLN A 72 18.60 27.81 -23.55
N THR A 73 18.39 27.54 -24.83
CA THR A 73 18.54 26.27 -25.56
C THR A 73 19.99 25.77 -25.57
N CYS A 74 20.20 24.45 -25.47
CA CYS A 74 21.16 23.74 -26.33
C CYS A 74 20.86 22.24 -26.35
N SER A 75 20.72 21.73 -27.58
CA SER A 75 20.63 20.33 -27.94
C SER A 75 21.99 19.65 -27.83
N SER A 76 22.06 18.45 -27.27
CA SER A 76 23.12 17.50 -27.56
C SER A 76 22.57 16.09 -27.32
N GLU A 77 22.10 15.46 -28.39
CA GLU A 77 21.77 14.04 -28.40
C GLU A 77 23.07 13.23 -28.45
N VAL A 78 23.25 12.31 -27.51
CA VAL A 78 24.24 11.23 -27.63
C VAL A 78 23.50 9.92 -27.37
N THR A 79 22.97 9.34 -28.44
CA THR A 79 22.36 8.02 -28.45
C THR A 79 23.42 7.03 -28.94
N THR A 80 23.89 6.14 -28.06
CA THR A 80 24.74 5.01 -28.45
C THR A 80 23.85 3.88 -28.92
N SER A 81 23.58 3.84 -30.23
CA SER A 81 22.88 2.74 -30.90
C SER A 81 23.89 1.68 -31.36
N ILE A 82 23.76 0.46 -30.84
CA ILE A 82 24.43 -0.73 -31.39
C ILE A 82 23.47 -1.35 -32.41
N THR A 83 23.84 -1.30 -33.68
CA THR A 83 23.09 -1.86 -34.80
C THR A 83 23.54 -3.29 -35.09
N VAL A 84 22.62 -4.25 -35.01
CA VAL A 84 22.73 -5.53 -35.74
C VAL A 84 21.50 -5.60 -36.65
N LYS A 85 21.74 -5.63 -37.96
CA LYS A 85 20.71 -5.73 -38.99
C LYS A 85 20.19 -7.16 -39.08
N THR A 86 18.90 -7.36 -38.88
CA THR A 86 18.12 -8.33 -39.67
C THR A 86 16.64 -7.93 -39.63
N GLU A 87 16.01 -7.95 -40.81
CA GLU A 87 14.63 -7.55 -41.05
C GLU A 87 13.65 -8.46 -40.31
N ASN A 88 12.93 -7.88 -39.34
CA ASN A 88 11.61 -8.26 -38.88
C ASN A 88 11.14 -7.12 -37.97
N HIS A 89 9.88 -6.70 -38.06
CA HIS A 89 9.31 -5.58 -37.29
C HIS A 89 9.67 -5.64 -35.79
N ILE A 90 10.73 -4.94 -35.36
CA ILE A 90 11.08 -4.80 -33.95
C ILE A 90 10.19 -3.69 -33.41
N VAL A 91 9.13 -4.07 -32.70
CA VAL A 91 8.49 -3.16 -31.74
C VAL A 91 9.57 -2.83 -30.72
N GLU A 92 10.08 -1.60 -30.75
CA GLU A 92 11.08 -1.12 -29.81
C GLU A 92 10.47 -1.16 -28.39
N ILE A 93 10.71 -2.26 -27.65
CA ILE A 93 10.29 -2.37 -26.25
C ILE A 93 11.21 -1.41 -25.47
N LYS A 94 10.83 -0.13 -25.39
CA LYS A 94 11.52 0.82 -24.52
C LYS A 94 11.47 0.28 -23.09
N ALA A 95 12.62 -0.18 -22.61
CA ALA A 95 12.78 -0.65 -21.25
C ALA A 95 12.41 0.49 -20.29
N ARG A 96 11.65 0.16 -19.24
CA ARG A 96 11.24 1.15 -18.25
C ARG A 96 12.46 1.72 -17.51
N PRO A 97 12.53 3.03 -17.27
CA PRO A 97 13.63 3.64 -16.54
C PRO A 97 13.74 3.04 -15.13
N ALA A 98 14.96 2.67 -14.74
CA ALA A 98 15.23 2.07 -13.44
C ALA A 98 15.50 3.17 -12.40
N ALA A 99 14.88 3.06 -11.22
CA ALA A 99 15.04 4.02 -10.12
C ALA A 99 15.45 3.34 -8.82
N GLY A 100 15.76 4.16 -7.80
CA GLY A 100 16.14 3.72 -6.46
C GLY A 100 14.98 3.13 -5.65
N THR A 101 14.78 3.67 -4.45
CA THR A 101 13.76 3.20 -3.50
C THR A 101 12.53 4.08 -3.55
N LEU A 102 11.35 3.50 -3.72
CA LEU A 102 10.06 4.17 -3.50
C LEU A 102 9.54 3.83 -2.10
N VAL A 103 9.24 4.85 -1.31
CA VAL A 103 8.53 4.70 -0.03
C VAL A 103 7.11 5.25 -0.19
N VAL A 104 6.13 4.40 0.08
CA VAL A 104 4.71 4.74 0.07
C VAL A 104 4.23 4.73 1.51
N CYS A 105 3.71 5.86 2.00
CA CYS A 105 3.29 6.02 3.38
C CYS A 105 1.96 6.81 3.48
N PRO A 106 1.28 6.80 4.63
CA PRO A 106 0.16 7.72 4.86
C PRO A 106 0.61 9.18 4.73
N THR A 107 -0.28 10.06 4.24
CA THR A 107 0.03 11.50 4.10
C THR A 107 0.52 12.13 5.41
N SER A 108 -0.06 11.70 6.54
CA SER A 108 0.28 12.21 7.88
C SER A 108 1.74 11.96 8.31
N VAL A 109 2.41 10.95 7.76
CA VAL A 109 3.81 10.61 8.12
C VAL A 109 4.81 10.94 7.01
N LEU A 110 4.34 11.49 5.89
CA LEU A 110 5.19 11.84 4.75
C LEU A 110 6.27 12.87 5.12
N ARG A 111 5.88 13.93 5.84
CA ARG A 111 6.81 14.96 6.35
C ARG A 111 7.80 14.35 7.36
N GLN A 112 7.33 13.49 8.26
CA GLN A 112 8.17 12.78 9.22
C GLN A 112 9.24 11.91 8.52
N TRP A 113 8.90 11.19 7.45
CA TRP A 113 9.88 10.44 6.66
C TRP A 113 10.97 11.33 6.05
N ALA A 114 10.57 12.49 5.51
CA ALA A 114 11.51 13.45 4.94
C ALA A 114 12.44 14.04 6.02
N GLU A 115 11.92 14.35 7.21
CA GLU A 115 12.73 14.81 8.34
C GLU A 115 13.70 13.74 8.85
N GLU A 116 13.26 12.48 8.94
CA GLU A 116 14.15 11.38 9.36
C GLU A 116 15.28 11.17 8.35
N LEU A 117 15.00 11.24 7.04
CA LEU A 117 16.06 11.20 6.02
C LEU A 117 17.02 12.39 6.14
N ARG A 118 16.50 13.60 6.34
CA ARG A 118 17.32 14.82 6.47
C ARG A 118 18.19 14.82 7.73
N ASN A 119 17.63 14.40 8.85
CA ASN A 119 18.25 14.57 10.16
C ASN A 119 19.12 13.36 10.58
N LYS A 120 18.82 12.17 10.07
CA LYS A 120 19.53 10.93 10.49
C LYS A 120 20.56 10.45 9.49
N VAL A 121 20.53 10.94 8.25
CA VAL A 121 21.52 10.59 7.23
C VAL A 121 22.64 11.63 7.22
N THR A 122 23.87 11.17 7.50
CA THR A 122 25.04 12.04 7.47
C THR A 122 25.31 12.55 6.05
N SER A 123 25.80 13.80 5.91
CA SER A 123 26.19 14.38 4.61
C SER A 123 27.19 13.53 3.82
N LYS A 124 28.09 12.82 4.52
CA LYS A 124 29.05 11.87 3.92
C LYS A 124 28.38 10.74 3.11
N ALA A 125 27.14 10.37 3.46
CA ALA A 125 26.41 9.35 2.74
C ALA A 125 25.87 9.84 1.40
N ASN A 126 25.72 11.15 1.18
CA ASN A 126 25.25 11.74 -0.08
C ASN A 126 24.02 11.00 -0.67
N LEU A 127 22.96 10.88 0.14
CA LEU A 127 21.69 10.23 -0.23
C LEU A 127 20.71 11.32 -0.70
N SER A 128 20.27 11.26 -1.95
CA SER A 128 19.27 12.21 -2.48
C SER A 128 17.85 11.66 -2.31
N PHE A 129 16.88 12.53 -1.99
CA PHE A 129 15.49 12.14 -1.95
C PHE A 129 14.54 13.19 -2.53
N LEU A 130 13.38 12.76 -2.99
CA LEU A 130 12.30 13.58 -3.52
C LEU A 130 10.98 13.30 -2.79
N ILE A 131 10.25 14.35 -2.42
CA ILE A 131 8.86 14.23 -1.99
C ILE A 131 7.97 14.34 -3.23
N TYR A 132 7.40 13.21 -3.66
CA TYR A 132 6.47 13.12 -4.78
C TYR A 132 5.02 13.18 -4.28
N HIS A 133 4.55 14.40 -4.01
CA HIS A 133 3.19 14.71 -3.55
C HIS A 133 2.71 16.07 -4.10
N GLY A 134 1.40 16.36 -4.04
CA GLY A 134 0.83 17.64 -4.48
C GLY A 134 0.52 17.73 -5.98
N SER A 135 -0.01 18.86 -6.43
CA SER A 135 -0.40 19.11 -7.83
C SER A 135 0.81 19.36 -8.76
N ASN A 136 1.89 19.93 -8.22
CA ASN A 136 3.10 20.33 -8.95
C ASN A 136 4.12 19.20 -9.17
N ARG A 137 3.70 17.94 -9.06
CA ARG A 137 4.57 16.78 -9.27
C ARG A 137 5.05 16.70 -10.72
N THR A 138 6.29 16.25 -10.90
CA THR A 138 6.82 15.93 -12.22
C THR A 138 5.95 14.87 -12.93
N LYS A 139 5.73 15.08 -14.22
CA LYS A 139 5.06 14.14 -15.14
C LYS A 139 6.06 13.29 -15.94
N ASP A 140 7.35 13.56 -15.80
CA ASP A 140 8.41 12.78 -16.45
C ASP A 140 8.92 11.68 -15.51
N PRO A 141 8.80 10.39 -15.89
CA PRO A 141 9.35 9.30 -15.08
C PRO A 141 10.88 9.34 -14.95
N ASN A 142 11.61 9.97 -15.87
CA ASN A 142 13.08 10.03 -15.78
C ASN A 142 13.55 10.94 -14.64
N GLU A 143 12.80 12.00 -14.30
CA GLU A 143 13.10 12.83 -13.14
C GLU A 143 13.12 12.03 -11.83
N LEU A 144 12.24 11.03 -11.70
CA LEU A 144 12.20 10.15 -10.53
C LEU A 144 13.45 9.28 -10.37
N THR A 145 14.16 8.99 -11.47
CA THR A 145 15.38 8.16 -11.45
C THR A 145 16.60 8.87 -10.90
N LYS A 146 16.57 10.20 -10.81
CA LYS A 146 17.70 11.02 -10.33
C LYS A 146 17.87 10.95 -8.81
N TYR A 147 16.87 10.44 -8.09
CA TYR A 147 16.85 10.39 -6.64
C TYR A 147 17.08 8.96 -6.11
N ASP A 148 17.84 8.82 -5.03
CA ASP A 148 18.03 7.53 -4.36
C ASP A 148 16.74 7.05 -3.69
N VAL A 149 15.95 7.99 -3.16
CA VAL A 149 14.66 7.74 -2.49
C VAL A 149 13.57 8.66 -3.02
N VAL A 150 12.41 8.11 -3.37
CA VAL A 150 11.20 8.88 -3.66
C VAL A 150 10.16 8.57 -2.60
N LEU A 151 9.66 9.59 -1.92
CA LEU A 151 8.59 9.50 -0.92
C LEU A 151 7.27 9.86 -1.59
N THR A 152 6.24 9.04 -1.41
CA THR A 152 4.89 9.33 -1.91
C THR A 152 3.83 8.75 -0.99
N THR A 153 2.56 8.98 -1.34
CA THR A 153 1.41 8.51 -0.55
C THR A 153 0.60 7.44 -1.28
N TYR A 154 -0.16 6.68 -0.51
CA TYR A 154 -1.08 5.67 -1.05
C TYR A 154 -2.11 6.24 -2.01
N SER A 155 -2.58 7.48 -1.78
CA SER A 155 -3.52 8.16 -2.68
C SER A 155 -2.90 8.40 -4.06
N ILE A 156 -1.65 8.86 -4.11
CA ILE A 156 -0.94 9.09 -5.37
C ILE A 156 -0.72 7.77 -6.12
N VAL A 157 -0.27 6.72 -5.42
CA VAL A 157 -0.12 5.39 -6.04
C VAL A 157 -1.44 4.89 -6.63
N SER A 158 -2.55 5.05 -5.88
CA SER A 158 -3.90 4.68 -6.34
C SER A 158 -4.35 5.46 -7.57
N MET A 159 -3.95 6.73 -7.69
CA MET A 159 -4.28 7.58 -8.84
C MET A 159 -3.39 7.34 -10.07
N GLU A 160 -2.16 6.87 -9.88
CA GLU A 160 -1.14 6.77 -10.93
C GLU A 160 -0.87 5.37 -11.44
N VAL A 161 -1.14 4.36 -10.63
CA VAL A 161 -0.92 2.97 -11.00
C VAL A 161 -2.28 2.30 -11.22
N PRO A 162 -2.63 1.92 -12.45
CA PRO A 162 -3.90 1.25 -12.73
C PRO A 162 -4.03 -0.05 -11.94
N LYS A 163 -5.21 -0.31 -11.38
CA LYS A 163 -5.58 -1.64 -10.90
C LYS A 163 -5.84 -2.53 -12.13
N GLN A 164 -5.02 -3.56 -12.31
CA GLN A 164 -5.37 -4.66 -13.20
C GLN A 164 -6.57 -5.42 -12.62
N SER A 165 -7.53 -5.80 -13.47
CA SER A 165 -8.57 -6.76 -13.10
C SER A 165 -7.89 -8.10 -12.81
N SER A 166 -7.72 -8.42 -11.53
CA SER A 166 -7.25 -9.74 -11.12
C SER A 166 -8.39 -10.74 -11.36
N PRO A 167 -8.16 -11.89 -12.01
CA PRO A 167 -9.19 -12.92 -12.19
C PRO A 167 -9.76 -13.43 -10.85
N ASP A 168 -9.00 -13.29 -9.76
CA ASP A 168 -9.39 -13.65 -8.39
C ASP A 168 -10.59 -12.86 -7.83
N SER A 169 -11.01 -11.73 -8.44
CA SER A 169 -12.16 -10.95 -7.96
C SER A 169 -13.51 -11.56 -8.31
N ASP A 170 -13.57 -12.34 -9.39
CA ASP A 170 -14.83 -12.75 -10.00
C ASP A 170 -15.36 -14.08 -9.41
N ASP A 171 -14.48 -14.85 -8.76
CA ASP A 171 -14.81 -16.18 -8.24
C ASP A 171 -15.59 -16.14 -6.92
N GLU A 172 -15.54 -15.06 -6.14
CA GLU A 172 -16.31 -14.97 -4.88
C GLU A 172 -17.70 -14.34 -5.03
N GLU A 173 -17.95 -13.51 -6.05
CA GLU A 173 -19.29 -12.88 -6.22
C GLU A 173 -20.35 -13.92 -6.64
N LYS A 174 -19.94 -15.02 -7.28
CA LYS A 174 -20.84 -16.13 -7.67
C LYS A 174 -21.12 -17.15 -6.56
N GLY A 175 -20.45 -17.05 -5.41
CA GLY A 175 -20.47 -18.10 -4.37
C GLY A 175 -21.47 -17.91 -3.22
N LYS A 176 -22.29 -16.85 -3.22
CA LYS A 176 -23.29 -16.59 -2.17
C LYS A 176 -24.71 -16.51 -2.73
N ALA A 177 -25.21 -17.64 -3.20
CA ALA A 177 -26.64 -17.94 -3.16
C ALA A 177 -26.79 -19.36 -2.55
N ASP A 178 -27.79 -19.50 -1.70
CA ASP A 178 -28.32 -20.76 -1.19
C ASP A 178 -27.57 -21.45 -0.05
N ARG A 179 -27.89 -20.99 1.18
CA ARG A 179 -28.23 -21.92 2.26
C ARG A 179 -29.06 -21.19 3.32
N TYR A 180 -30.38 -21.19 3.13
CA TYR A 180 -31.46 -21.34 4.14
C TYR A 180 -32.78 -21.01 3.43
N GLY A 181 -33.64 -22.02 3.23
CA GLY A 181 -34.99 -21.84 2.68
C GLY A 181 -35.63 -23.17 2.32
N ALA A 182 -36.49 -23.68 3.21
CA ALA A 182 -37.35 -24.83 2.97
C ALA A 182 -38.45 -24.50 1.92
N PRO A 183 -39.08 -25.51 1.28
CA PRO A 183 -39.87 -25.31 0.07
C PRO A 183 -41.31 -24.89 0.40
N VAL A 184 -41.85 -23.91 -0.32
CA VAL A 184 -43.30 -23.72 -0.41
C VAL A 184 -43.70 -23.51 -1.87
N SER A 185 -44.58 -24.41 -2.29
CA SER A 185 -45.35 -24.46 -3.53
C SER A 185 -46.09 -23.14 -3.81
N GLY A 186 -46.13 -22.72 -5.08
CA GLY A 186 -46.89 -21.54 -5.47
C GLY A 186 -46.73 -21.18 -6.95
N SER A 187 -47.35 -21.97 -7.82
CA SER A 187 -47.49 -21.71 -9.25
C SER A 187 -48.06 -20.32 -9.54
N LYS A 188 -47.33 -19.44 -10.24
CA LYS A 188 -47.90 -18.38 -11.08
C LYS A 188 -46.97 -18.00 -12.23
N LYS A 189 -47.35 -18.52 -13.40
CA LYS A 189 -46.83 -18.27 -14.75
C LYS A 189 -47.01 -16.79 -15.12
N ARG A 190 -45.94 -16.02 -15.39
CA ARG A 190 -46.03 -14.79 -16.20
C ARG A 190 -44.81 -14.60 -17.13
N LYS A 191 -45.19 -14.46 -18.40
CA LYS A 191 -44.51 -14.03 -19.65
C LYS A 191 -43.03 -13.62 -19.60
N ALA A 192 -42.27 -14.26 -20.49
CA ALA A 192 -41.00 -13.78 -21.01
C ALA A 192 -41.19 -12.55 -21.91
N SER A 193 -40.35 -11.54 -21.74
CA SER A 193 -40.12 -10.51 -22.74
C SER A 193 -38.65 -10.04 -22.71
N SER A 194 -38.09 -10.02 -23.92
CA SER A 194 -36.95 -9.22 -24.41
C SER A 194 -35.59 -9.37 -23.73
N SER A 195 -34.80 -10.29 -24.30
CA SER A 195 -33.53 -9.99 -24.96
C SER A 195 -32.88 -8.63 -24.65
N LYS A 196 -32.10 -8.55 -23.57
CA LYS A 196 -31.00 -7.58 -23.47
C LYS A 196 -29.69 -8.32 -23.70
N LYS A 197 -29.19 -8.22 -24.94
CA LYS A 197 -27.81 -8.54 -25.32
C LYS A 197 -26.88 -7.79 -24.36
N THR A 198 -26.28 -8.50 -23.41
CA THR A 198 -25.13 -8.01 -22.66
C THR A 198 -24.00 -7.85 -23.67
N LYS A 199 -23.74 -6.61 -24.08
CA LYS A 199 -22.50 -6.26 -24.79
C LYS A 199 -21.36 -6.67 -23.88
N LYS A 200 -20.65 -7.72 -24.28
CA LYS A 200 -19.34 -8.09 -23.77
C LYS A 200 -18.46 -6.85 -23.99
N ALA A 201 -18.25 -6.06 -22.94
CA ALA A 201 -17.29 -4.97 -22.98
C ALA A 201 -15.92 -5.62 -23.10
N THR A 202 -15.47 -5.81 -24.34
CA THR A 202 -14.05 -5.90 -24.66
C THR A 202 -13.39 -4.71 -23.98
N THR A 203 -12.63 -5.00 -22.92
CA THR A 203 -11.77 -4.01 -22.26
C THR A 203 -10.76 -3.56 -23.30
N GLU A 204 -11.10 -2.52 -24.06
CA GLU A 204 -10.13 -1.75 -24.81
C GLU A 204 -9.09 -1.28 -23.79
N LYS A 205 -7.84 -1.74 -23.96
CA LYS A 205 -6.71 -1.15 -23.25
C LYS A 205 -6.77 0.33 -23.56
N SER A 206 -7.19 1.13 -22.58
CA SER A 206 -7.15 2.58 -22.69
C SER A 206 -5.70 2.96 -23.02
N ASN A 207 -5.46 3.44 -24.24
CA ASN A 207 -4.16 3.91 -24.74
C ASN A 207 -3.68 5.20 -24.03
N LEU A 208 -4.18 5.48 -22.82
CA LEU A 208 -3.69 6.57 -22.00
C LEU A 208 -2.27 6.25 -21.54
N PRO A 209 -1.31 7.17 -21.73
CA PRO A 209 0.06 6.95 -21.31
C PRO A 209 0.10 6.69 -19.81
N GLU A 210 0.73 5.59 -19.40
CA GLU A 210 0.94 5.25 -18.00
C GLU A 210 1.52 6.47 -17.25
N LYS A 211 1.02 6.76 -16.05
CA LYS A 211 1.50 7.88 -15.22
C LYS A 211 2.91 7.58 -14.65
N PRO A 212 3.67 8.57 -14.17
CA PRO A 212 5.10 8.44 -13.87
C PRO A 212 5.45 7.25 -12.98
N LEU A 213 4.75 7.07 -11.85
CA LEU A 213 5.03 5.97 -10.92
C LEU A 213 4.84 4.57 -11.55
N ALA A 214 3.90 4.41 -12.48
CA ALA A 214 3.66 3.15 -13.17
C ALA A 214 4.77 2.83 -14.20
N ARG A 215 5.41 3.85 -14.77
CA ARG A 215 6.43 3.71 -15.82
C ARG A 215 7.83 3.45 -15.29
N VAL A 216 8.07 3.55 -13.99
CA VAL A 216 9.38 3.33 -13.37
C VAL A 216 9.54 1.89 -12.89
N ALA A 217 10.72 1.32 -13.10
CA ALA A 217 11.14 0.05 -12.53
C ALA A 217 11.97 0.28 -11.26
N TRP A 218 11.34 0.16 -10.10
CA TRP A 218 11.96 0.44 -8.81
C TRP A 218 12.92 -0.68 -8.40
N PHE A 219 14.05 -0.31 -7.80
CA PHE A 219 14.92 -1.27 -7.13
C PHE A 219 14.23 -1.84 -5.90
N ARG A 220 13.60 -0.97 -5.10
CA ARG A 220 12.90 -1.33 -3.87
C ARG A 220 11.61 -0.54 -3.74
N VAL A 221 10.53 -1.19 -3.32
CA VAL A 221 9.29 -0.53 -2.88
C VAL A 221 9.03 -0.88 -1.42
N ILE A 222 8.74 0.14 -0.61
CA ILE A 222 8.46 0.02 0.81
C ILE A 222 7.09 0.60 1.09
N LEU A 223 6.20 -0.19 1.67
CA LEU A 223 4.91 0.24 2.15
C LEU A 223 5.01 0.47 3.66
N ASP A 224 4.95 1.72 4.10
CA ASP A 224 4.87 2.05 5.51
C ASP A 224 3.41 2.12 5.98
N GLU A 225 3.17 1.73 7.23
CA GLU A 225 1.84 1.44 7.76
C GLU A 225 1.01 0.57 6.80
N ALA A 226 1.61 -0.55 6.38
CA ALA A 226 1.09 -1.43 5.32
C ALA A 226 -0.34 -1.95 5.56
N GLN A 227 -0.91 -1.83 6.77
CA GLN A 227 -2.34 -2.02 7.00
C GLN A 227 -3.24 -1.17 6.08
N SER A 228 -2.73 -0.09 5.48
CA SER A 228 -3.44 0.70 4.46
C SER A 228 -3.91 -0.14 3.27
N ILE A 229 -3.24 -1.28 2.97
CA ILE A 229 -3.64 -2.20 1.90
C ILE A 229 -4.32 -3.48 2.41
N LYS A 230 -4.70 -3.58 3.69
CA LYS A 230 -5.25 -4.84 4.28
C LYS A 230 -6.42 -5.43 3.49
N ASN A 231 -7.30 -4.57 2.98
CA ASN A 231 -8.41 -4.99 2.13
C ASN A 231 -7.93 -5.14 0.68
N TYR A 232 -7.68 -6.39 0.29
CA TYR A 232 -7.21 -6.79 -1.03
C TYR A 232 -8.14 -6.37 -2.19
N ARG A 233 -9.42 -6.07 -1.92
CA ARG A 233 -10.38 -5.69 -2.97
C ARG A 233 -10.25 -4.23 -3.40
N THR A 234 -9.60 -3.40 -2.59
CA THR A 234 -9.50 -1.95 -2.82
C THR A 234 -8.66 -1.59 -4.05
N ASN A 235 -8.89 -0.40 -4.61
CA ASN A 235 -8.04 0.13 -5.68
C ASN A 235 -6.60 0.33 -5.21
N VAL A 236 -6.42 0.90 -4.01
CA VAL A 236 -5.12 1.14 -3.39
C VAL A 236 -4.28 -0.13 -3.32
N ALA A 237 -4.85 -1.24 -2.81
CA ALA A 237 -4.13 -2.52 -2.74
C ALA A 237 -3.69 -2.99 -4.13
N GLY A 238 -4.61 -3.00 -5.11
CA GLY A 238 -4.31 -3.36 -6.49
C GLY A 238 -3.22 -2.51 -7.14
N SER A 239 -3.29 -1.19 -6.96
CA SER A 239 -2.28 -0.24 -7.45
C SER A 239 -0.91 -0.49 -6.83
N CYS A 240 -0.84 -0.75 -5.53
CA CYS A 240 0.43 -1.08 -4.85
C CYS A 240 1.05 -2.39 -5.37
N TRP A 241 0.24 -3.43 -5.65
CA TRP A 241 0.74 -4.69 -6.20
C TRP A 241 1.34 -4.54 -7.61
N ASN A 242 0.81 -3.60 -8.37
CA ASN A 242 1.22 -3.34 -9.76
C ASN A 242 2.48 -2.47 -9.87
N LEU A 243 2.99 -1.94 -8.75
CA LEU A 243 4.30 -1.31 -8.73
C LEU A 243 5.39 -2.32 -9.12
N ARG A 244 6.19 -1.94 -10.12
CA ARG A 244 7.32 -2.74 -10.59
C ARG A 244 8.49 -2.54 -9.65
N ALA A 245 8.83 -3.59 -8.92
CA ALA A 245 9.93 -3.58 -7.97
C ALA A 245 10.72 -4.89 -8.01
N LYS A 246 12.03 -4.83 -7.77
CA LYS A 246 12.85 -6.02 -7.48
C LYS A 246 12.70 -6.46 -6.03
N ARG A 247 12.77 -5.52 -5.09
CA ARG A 247 12.67 -5.75 -3.64
C ARG A 247 11.41 -5.13 -3.05
N ARG A 248 10.75 -5.81 -2.12
CA ARG A 248 9.47 -5.36 -1.53
C ARG A 248 9.43 -5.51 -0.03
N TRP A 249 9.01 -4.45 0.66
CA TRP A 249 8.88 -4.43 2.11
C TRP A 249 7.52 -3.91 2.55
N CYS A 250 6.92 -4.60 3.53
CA CYS A 250 5.78 -4.10 4.29
C CYS A 250 6.26 -3.75 5.70
N LEU A 251 6.12 -2.50 6.11
CA LEU A 251 6.35 -2.05 7.48
C LEU A 251 4.98 -1.84 8.14
N SER A 252 4.72 -2.48 9.27
CA SER A 252 3.46 -2.29 10.00
C SER A 252 3.63 -2.61 11.47
N GLY A 253 3.00 -1.83 12.35
CA GLY A 253 2.88 -2.21 13.77
C GLY A 253 1.80 -3.28 14.03
N THR A 254 0.85 -3.41 13.11
CA THR A 254 -0.34 -4.26 13.27
C THR A 254 -0.61 -5.04 11.97
N PRO A 255 0.20 -6.07 11.67
CA PRO A 255 0.13 -6.77 10.38
C PRO A 255 -1.19 -7.55 10.17
N ILE A 256 -1.96 -7.79 11.23
CA ILE A 256 -3.30 -8.37 11.20
C ILE A 256 -4.17 -7.49 12.09
N GLN A 257 -5.30 -7.00 11.57
CA GLN A 257 -6.22 -6.13 12.32
C GLN A 257 -7.57 -6.79 12.51
N ASN A 258 -8.15 -7.30 11.43
CA ASN A 258 -9.52 -7.80 11.42
C ASN A 258 -9.55 -9.32 11.28
N ALA A 259 -8.83 -9.85 10.28
CA ALA A 259 -8.90 -11.26 9.91
C ALA A 259 -7.60 -11.73 9.25
N VAL A 260 -7.42 -13.05 9.13
CA VAL A 260 -6.20 -13.63 8.54
C VAL A 260 -6.01 -13.21 7.09
N GLU A 261 -7.09 -12.89 6.39
CA GLU A 261 -7.12 -12.36 5.02
C GLU A 261 -6.35 -11.04 4.86
N ASP A 262 -6.13 -10.28 5.93
CA ASP A 262 -5.28 -9.09 5.90
C ASP A 262 -3.86 -9.45 5.39
N LEU A 263 -3.38 -10.66 5.71
CA LEU A 263 -2.08 -11.16 5.25
C LEU A 263 -2.04 -11.50 3.76
N PHE A 264 -3.17 -11.84 3.14
CA PHE A 264 -3.21 -12.15 1.72
C PHE A 264 -2.74 -10.95 0.90
N SER A 265 -3.19 -9.74 1.27
CA SER A 265 -2.77 -8.52 0.58
C SER A 265 -1.25 -8.31 0.64
N TYR A 266 -0.62 -8.68 1.76
CA TYR A 266 0.83 -8.58 1.92
C TYR A 266 1.56 -9.64 1.10
N PHE A 267 1.09 -10.90 1.11
CA PHE A 267 1.67 -11.94 0.28
C PHE A 267 1.55 -11.62 -1.21
N LYS A 268 0.40 -11.06 -1.64
CA LYS A 268 0.18 -10.59 -3.01
C LYS A 268 1.16 -9.49 -3.39
N PHE A 269 1.31 -8.47 -2.53
CA PHE A 269 2.29 -7.41 -2.73
C PHE A 269 3.71 -7.97 -2.84
N LEU A 270 4.14 -8.77 -1.86
CA LEU A 270 5.49 -9.33 -1.77
C LEU A 270 5.82 -10.35 -2.88
N ARG A 271 4.80 -10.85 -3.60
CA ARG A 271 4.90 -11.96 -4.55
C ARG A 271 5.43 -13.24 -3.88
N TYR A 272 4.90 -13.51 -2.69
CA TYR A 272 5.34 -14.63 -1.84
C TYR A 272 4.61 -15.92 -2.23
N GLU A 273 5.21 -16.71 -3.12
CA GLU A 273 4.66 -17.98 -3.63
C GLU A 273 4.61 -19.06 -2.52
N PRO A 274 3.56 -19.90 -2.45
CA PRO A 274 2.33 -19.90 -3.26
C PRO A 274 1.21 -18.99 -2.76
N TYR A 275 1.44 -18.28 -1.67
CA TYR A 275 0.39 -17.55 -0.95
C TYR A 275 0.01 -16.21 -1.61
N CYS A 276 0.71 -15.78 -2.66
CA CYS A 276 0.32 -14.65 -3.49
C CYS A 276 -0.83 -14.98 -4.46
N GLU A 277 -1.26 -16.24 -4.56
CA GLU A 277 -2.48 -16.61 -5.28
C GLU A 277 -3.62 -16.83 -4.29
N TYR A 278 -4.77 -16.20 -4.53
CA TYR A 278 -5.87 -16.21 -3.57
C TYR A 278 -6.38 -17.64 -3.30
N LYS A 279 -6.48 -18.46 -4.35
CA LYS A 279 -6.89 -19.87 -4.24
C LYS A 279 -5.95 -20.68 -3.34
N HIS A 280 -4.63 -20.53 -3.51
CA HIS A 280 -3.65 -21.21 -2.67
C HIS A 280 -3.64 -20.66 -1.24
N PHE A 281 -3.74 -19.35 -1.06
CA PHE A 281 -3.92 -18.75 0.26
C PHE A 281 -5.14 -19.33 1.00
N CYS A 282 -6.28 -19.40 0.31
CA CYS A 282 -7.51 -19.93 0.87
C CYS A 282 -7.36 -21.40 1.29
N THR A 283 -6.91 -22.25 0.37
CA THR A 283 -6.81 -23.70 0.61
C THR A 283 -5.72 -24.06 1.63
N MET A 284 -4.61 -23.32 1.68
CA MET A 284 -3.45 -23.68 2.49
C MET A 284 -3.35 -22.95 3.84
N ILE A 285 -4.01 -21.79 3.99
CA ILE A 285 -3.98 -20.96 5.21
C ILE A 285 -5.39 -20.76 5.77
N LYS A 286 -6.28 -20.08 5.03
CA LYS A 286 -7.60 -19.66 5.54
C LYS A 286 -8.46 -20.86 5.97
N MET A 287 -8.70 -21.81 5.07
CA MET A 287 -9.56 -22.96 5.34
C MET A 287 -9.00 -23.88 6.44
N PRO A 288 -7.69 -24.18 6.51
CA PRO A 288 -7.10 -24.89 7.64
C PRO A 288 -7.30 -24.18 8.99
N ILE A 289 -7.18 -22.85 9.05
CA ILE A 289 -7.44 -22.07 10.28
C ILE A 289 -8.90 -22.16 10.67
N SER A 290 -9.84 -22.01 9.72
CA SER A 290 -11.27 -22.14 10.01
C SER A 290 -11.67 -23.54 10.50
N ARG A 291 -11.01 -24.59 10.01
CA ARG A 291 -11.29 -25.99 10.39
C ARG A 291 -10.65 -26.39 11.73
N ASN A 292 -9.41 -25.99 11.96
CA ASN A 292 -8.68 -26.27 13.20
C ASN A 292 -7.77 -25.08 13.52
N PRO A 293 -8.27 -24.10 14.30
CA PRO A 293 -7.52 -22.88 14.60
C PRO A 293 -6.15 -23.15 15.23
N ILE A 294 -6.05 -24.09 16.16
CA ILE A 294 -4.81 -24.38 16.90
C ILE A 294 -3.69 -24.80 15.93
N ASN A 295 -3.97 -25.79 15.07
CA ASN A 295 -2.97 -26.27 14.12
C ASN A 295 -2.81 -25.33 12.91
N GLY A 296 -3.90 -24.69 12.49
CA GLY A 296 -3.88 -23.70 11.41
C GLY A 296 -2.98 -22.51 11.73
N TYR A 297 -3.08 -21.96 12.94
CA TYR A 297 -2.19 -20.87 13.37
C TYR A 297 -0.75 -21.32 13.56
N LYS A 298 -0.49 -22.54 14.06
CA LYS A 298 0.88 -23.09 14.10
C LYS A 298 1.49 -23.16 12.69
N LYS A 299 0.74 -23.63 11.70
CA LYS A 299 1.19 -23.67 10.30
C LYS A 299 1.46 -22.26 9.78
N LEU A 300 0.54 -21.32 10.02
CA LEU A 300 0.74 -19.92 9.63
C LEU A 300 1.99 -19.30 10.29
N GLN A 301 2.23 -19.57 11.57
CA GLN A 301 3.42 -19.10 12.28
C GLN A 301 4.72 -19.59 11.64
N VAL A 302 4.77 -20.84 11.17
CA VAL A 302 5.93 -21.37 10.44
C VAL A 302 6.17 -20.59 9.15
N VAL A 303 5.11 -20.33 8.37
CA VAL A 303 5.20 -19.52 7.14
C VAL A 303 5.68 -18.10 7.46
N LEU A 304 5.10 -17.47 8.50
CA LEU A 304 5.45 -16.11 8.90
C LEU A 304 6.89 -16.00 9.42
N LYS A 305 7.45 -17.00 10.11
CA LYS A 305 8.87 -16.98 10.53
C LYS A 305 9.83 -16.81 9.34
N THR A 306 9.46 -17.33 8.17
CA THR A 306 10.29 -17.25 6.95
C THR A 306 10.26 -15.86 6.31
N VAL A 307 9.14 -15.14 6.35
CA VAL A 307 8.97 -13.86 5.62
C VAL A 307 8.86 -12.62 6.52
N MET A 308 8.47 -12.79 7.78
CA MET A 308 8.23 -11.73 8.75
C MET A 308 9.38 -11.64 9.76
N LEU A 309 9.72 -10.41 10.13
CA LEU A 309 10.49 -10.06 11.32
C LEU A 309 9.53 -9.35 12.27
N ARG A 310 9.45 -9.80 13.52
CA ARG A 310 8.55 -9.20 14.52
C ARG A 310 9.24 -9.12 15.87
N ARG A 311 9.39 -7.90 16.37
CA ARG A 311 9.85 -7.58 17.72
C ARG A 311 8.76 -6.81 18.44
N THR A 312 8.61 -7.10 19.72
CA THR A 312 7.72 -6.41 20.65
C THR A 312 8.53 -5.60 21.65
N LYS A 313 7.89 -4.66 22.35
CA LYS A 313 8.53 -3.91 23.45
C LYS A 313 9.03 -4.83 24.59
N ALA A 314 8.48 -6.04 24.69
CA ALA A 314 8.90 -7.07 25.64
C ALA A 314 10.00 -8.01 25.10
N THR A 315 10.48 -7.81 23.87
CA THR A 315 11.53 -8.64 23.29
C THR A 315 12.85 -8.42 24.02
N MET A 316 13.54 -9.51 24.33
CA MET A 316 14.88 -9.49 24.93
C MET A 316 15.94 -9.65 23.83
N LEU A 317 16.97 -8.82 23.85
CA LEU A 317 18.18 -8.95 23.02
C LEU A 317 19.37 -9.11 23.97
N ASP A 318 20.11 -10.21 23.81
CA ASP A 318 21.29 -10.53 24.64
C ASP A 318 21.01 -10.48 26.15
N GLY A 319 19.85 -10.98 26.55
CA GLY A 319 19.40 -11.01 27.95
C GLY A 319 18.90 -9.67 28.51
N LYS A 320 18.89 -8.59 27.71
CA LYS A 320 18.39 -7.27 28.12
C LYS A 320 17.11 -6.92 27.37
N PRO A 321 16.16 -6.20 28.00
CA PRO A 321 15.00 -5.66 27.29
C PRO A 321 15.44 -4.78 26.12
N ILE A 322 14.80 -4.95 24.97
CA ILE A 322 15.09 -4.13 23.77
C ILE A 322 14.87 -2.63 24.05
N ILE A 323 13.95 -2.31 24.95
CA ILE A 323 13.67 -0.96 25.41
C ILE A 323 13.20 -1.01 26.86
N SER A 324 13.74 -0.11 27.69
CA SER A 324 13.27 0.09 29.07
C SER A 324 12.21 1.19 29.06
N LEU A 325 10.95 0.80 29.25
CA LEU A 325 9.82 1.73 29.28
C LEU A 325 9.41 2.02 30.73
N PRO A 326 8.95 3.25 31.02
CA PRO A 326 8.31 3.52 32.29
C PRO A 326 7.01 2.69 32.43
N PRO A 327 6.55 2.43 33.67
CA PRO A 327 5.27 1.76 33.91
C PRO A 327 4.10 2.47 33.20
N LYS A 328 3.15 1.69 32.68
CA LYS A 328 1.93 2.21 32.05
C LYS A 328 0.92 2.62 33.13
N THR A 329 0.58 3.90 33.20
CA THR A 329 -0.51 4.41 34.06
C THR A 329 -1.79 4.56 33.24
N ILE A 330 -2.87 3.89 33.64
CA ILE A 330 -4.20 4.01 33.00
C ILE A 330 -5.10 4.77 33.96
N SER A 331 -5.60 5.93 33.52
CA SER A 331 -6.56 6.74 34.28
C SER A 331 -7.88 6.76 33.53
N LEU A 332 -8.92 6.18 34.13
CA LEU A 332 -10.29 6.28 33.64
C LEU A 332 -10.92 7.54 34.22
N LYS A 333 -11.26 8.50 33.35
CA LYS A 333 -11.98 9.71 33.73
C LYS A 333 -13.42 9.59 33.27
N ALA A 334 -14.33 9.38 34.21
CA ALA A 334 -15.75 9.50 33.94
C ALA A 334 -16.07 10.97 33.65
N VAL A 335 -16.70 11.25 32.51
CA VAL A 335 -17.15 12.58 32.13
C VAL A 335 -18.67 12.60 32.23
N ASN A 336 -19.20 13.64 32.85
CA ASN A 336 -20.64 13.83 32.93
C ASN A 336 -21.10 14.56 31.67
N PHE A 337 -22.18 14.07 31.06
CA PHE A 337 -22.89 14.83 30.04
C PHE A 337 -23.33 16.18 30.59
N THR A 338 -23.25 17.21 29.75
CA THR A 338 -23.96 18.48 29.98
C THR A 338 -25.47 18.24 30.02
N SER A 339 -26.23 19.22 30.49
CA SER A 339 -27.70 19.15 30.49
C SER A 339 -28.27 18.94 29.08
N GLU A 340 -27.69 19.60 28.08
CA GLU A 340 -28.09 19.50 26.67
C GLU A 340 -27.76 18.12 26.09
N GLU A 341 -26.53 17.63 26.31
CA GLU A 341 -26.11 16.29 25.87
C GLU A 341 -26.94 15.20 26.54
N ARG A 342 -27.26 15.36 27.83
CA ARG A 342 -28.08 14.40 28.58
C ARG A 342 -29.52 14.38 28.07
N ALA A 343 -30.09 15.54 27.77
CA ALA A 343 -31.43 15.62 27.18
C ALA A 343 -31.45 14.95 25.80
N PHE A 344 -30.48 15.25 24.94
CA PHE A 344 -30.33 14.60 23.64
C PHE A 344 -30.17 13.08 23.76
N TYR A 345 -29.28 12.62 24.65
CA TYR A 345 -29.05 11.20 24.88
C TYR A 345 -30.32 10.48 25.36
N ASN A 346 -31.06 11.08 26.30
CA ASN A 346 -32.31 10.50 26.80
C ASN A 346 -33.38 10.38 25.69
N THR A 347 -33.50 11.39 24.82
CA THR A 347 -34.40 11.33 23.66
C THR A 347 -34.00 10.19 22.73
N LEU A 348 -32.71 10.10 22.38
CA LEU A 348 -32.18 9.03 21.54
C LEU A 348 -32.40 7.63 22.16
N GLU A 349 -32.20 7.49 23.47
CA GLU A 349 -32.45 6.24 24.20
C GLU A 349 -33.93 5.86 24.13
N ALA A 350 -34.83 6.82 24.36
CA ALA A 350 -36.27 6.58 24.34
C ALA A 350 -36.75 6.11 22.96
N GLU A 351 -36.31 6.78 21.89
CA GLU A 351 -36.62 6.41 20.50
C GLU A 351 -36.07 5.01 20.15
N SER A 352 -34.80 4.75 20.49
CA SER A 352 -34.15 3.46 20.24
C SER A 352 -34.88 2.32 20.98
N ARG A 353 -35.28 2.56 22.22
CA ARG A 353 -36.03 1.59 23.04
C ARG A 353 -37.43 1.33 22.47
N ALA A 354 -38.09 2.36 21.94
CA ALA A 354 -39.40 2.22 21.29
C ALA A 354 -39.33 1.39 20.01
N GLN A 355 -38.35 1.68 19.14
CA GLN A 355 -38.11 0.91 17.91
C GLN A 355 -37.78 -0.56 18.23
N PHE A 356 -36.92 -0.80 19.21
CA PHE A 356 -36.56 -2.16 19.64
C PHE A 356 -37.79 -2.93 20.14
N LYS A 357 -38.62 -2.30 20.99
CA LYS A 357 -39.88 -2.91 21.44
C LYS A 357 -40.81 -3.23 20.28
N GLY A 358 -40.96 -2.31 19.31
CA GLY A 358 -41.77 -2.54 18.11
C GLY A 358 -41.30 -3.76 17.30
N LEU A 359 -39.98 -3.92 17.14
CA LEU A 359 -39.39 -5.10 16.49
C LEU A 359 -39.65 -6.38 17.29
N CYS A 360 -39.49 -6.36 18.61
CA CYS A 360 -39.80 -7.52 19.44
C CYS A 360 -41.28 -7.92 19.37
N SER A 361 -42.19 -6.95 19.32
CA SER A 361 -43.64 -7.22 19.21
C SER A 361 -44.02 -7.85 17.87
N CYS A 362 -43.37 -7.46 16.77
CA CYS A 362 -43.59 -8.05 15.44
C CYS A 362 -43.03 -9.48 15.28
N TRP A 363 -42.18 -9.95 16.20
CA TRP A 363 -41.62 -11.31 16.17
C TRP A 363 -42.48 -12.36 16.89
N TYR A 364 -43.49 -11.94 17.66
CA TYR A 364 -44.39 -12.82 18.42
C TYR A 364 -45.80 -12.98 17.80
N CYS A 365 -46.06 -12.37 16.64
CA CYS A 365 -47.21 -12.65 15.76
C CYS A 365 -46.71 -13.35 14.51
#